data_AF-A0A9D5V973-F1
#
_entry.id   AF-A0A9D5V973-F1
#
_cell.length_a   1.000
_cell.length_b   1.000
_cell.length_c   1.000
_cell.angle_alpha   90.00
_cell.angle_beta   90.00
_cell.angle_gamma   90.00
#
_symmetry.space_group_name_H-M   'P 1'
#
loop_
_entity.id
_entity.type
_entity.pdbx_description
1 polymer ?
#
loop_
_entity_poly.entity_id
_entity_poly.type
_entity_poly.pdbx_seq_one_letter_code
_entity_poly.pdbx_strand_id
1 'polypeptide(L)'
;MAAIKALVIGLGMLIVLAMTVLGYGLYQKSQNPDFKFFDLSGKSAAPVSDAASDEPAPPSVTATPGRAFGEVSLDLPEAARVISASANANRLVLVIARDGQNPDLVAVVDMTTGAVLGRVKARP
;
A
#
# COMPACT_ATOMS: atom_id res chain seq x y z
N MET A 1 -1.59 38.47 -24.14
CA MET A 1 -1.39 38.43 -22.67
C MET A 1 -2.56 37.81 -21.89
N ALA A 2 -3.83 38.05 -22.27
CA ALA A 2 -4.98 37.52 -21.55
C ALA A 2 -5.12 35.97 -21.62
N ALA A 3 -4.87 35.37 -22.79
CA ALA A 3 -4.96 33.91 -22.97
C ALA A 3 -3.96 33.12 -22.10
N ILE A 4 -2.72 33.60 -22.01
CA ILE A 4 -1.68 32.97 -21.17
C ILE A 4 -2.05 33.09 -19.68
N LYS A 5 -2.58 34.24 -19.24
CA LYS A 5 -3.04 34.41 -17.86
C LYS A 5 -4.23 33.50 -17.52
N ALA A 6 -5.19 33.34 -18.43
CA ALA A 6 -6.32 32.43 -18.24
C ALA A 6 -5.88 30.96 -18.13
N LEU A 7 -4.89 30.55 -18.95
CA LEU A 7 -4.30 29.22 -18.87
C LEU A 7 -3.68 28.96 -17.48
N VAL A 8 -2.91 29.91 -16.97
CA VAL A 8 -2.25 29.78 -15.66
C VAL A 8 -3.27 29.71 -14.52
N ILE A 9 -4.34 30.50 -14.59
CA ILE A 9 -5.43 30.45 -13.59
C ILE A 9 -6.13 29.09 -13.64
N GLY A 10 -6.42 28.58 -14.85
CA GLY A 10 -7.01 27.26 -15.03
C GLY A 10 -6.13 26.14 -14.47
N LEU A 11 -4.82 26.19 -14.74
CA LEU A 11 -3.86 25.22 -14.23
C LEU A 11 -3.77 25.26 -12.70
N GLY A 12 -3.73 26.47 -12.11
CA GLY A 12 -3.73 26.64 -10.66
C GLY A 12 -4.97 26.04 -10.01
N MET A 13 -6.15 26.29 -10.57
CA MET A 13 -7.40 25.74 -10.05
C MET A 13 -7.44 24.20 -10.17
N LEU A 14 -6.91 23.65 -11.27
CA LEU A 14 -6.81 22.21 -11.48
C LEU A 14 -5.85 21.54 -10.49
N ILE A 15 -4.73 22.19 -10.17
CA ILE A 15 -3.78 21.70 -9.16
C ILE A 15 -4.43 21.67 -7.77
N VAL A 16 -5.17 22.71 -7.38
CA VAL A 16 -5.87 22.75 -6.08
C VAL A 16 -6.90 21.62 -5.97
N LEU A 17 -7.68 21.40 -7.05
CA LEU A 17 -8.61 20.28 -7.14
C LEU A 17 -7.89 18.93 -7.00
N ALA A 18 -6.80 18.73 -7.74
CA ALA A 18 -6.02 17.50 -7.67
C ALA A 18 -5.44 17.25 -6.26
N MET A 19 -4.87 18.28 -5.62
CA MET A 19 -4.35 18.19 -4.25
C MET A 19 -5.44 17.82 -3.24
N THR A 20 -6.65 18.37 -3.40
CA THR A 20 -7.78 18.07 -2.53
C THR A 20 -8.25 16.62 -2.68
N VAL A 21 -8.39 16.15 -3.93
CA VAL A 21 -8.74 14.76 -4.22
C VAL A 21 -7.69 13.79 -3.67
N LEU A 22 -6.40 14.12 -3.84
CA LEU A 22 -5.30 13.29 -3.37
C LEU A 22 -5.25 13.21 -1.83
N GLY A 23 -5.41 14.36 -1.15
CA GLY A 23 -5.48 14.41 0.30
C GLY A 23 -6.68 13.63 0.85
N TYR A 24 -7.85 13.80 0.24
CA TYR A 24 -9.06 13.07 0.62
C TYR A 24 -8.92 11.56 0.42
N GLY A 25 -8.41 11.12 -0.72
CA GLY A 25 -8.14 9.71 -0.94
C GLY A 25 -7.16 9.16 0.11
N LEU A 26 -6.11 9.92 0.46
CA LEU A 26 -5.04 9.43 1.35
C LEU A 26 -5.58 9.22 2.75
N TYR A 27 -6.43 10.14 3.19
CA TYR A 27 -7.24 10.00 4.39
C TYR A 27 -8.14 8.75 4.34
N GLN A 28 -8.82 8.53 3.21
CA GLN A 28 -9.72 7.38 3.07
C GLN A 28 -8.99 6.03 3.01
N LYS A 29 -7.78 5.96 2.43
CA LYS A 29 -6.94 4.75 2.47
C LYS A 29 -6.37 4.47 3.86
N SER A 30 -6.09 5.51 4.65
CA SER A 30 -5.71 5.33 6.05
C SER A 30 -6.81 4.65 6.87
N GLN A 31 -8.07 4.86 6.50
CA GLN A 31 -9.22 4.21 7.16
C GLN A 31 -9.63 2.89 6.48
N ASN A 32 -9.39 2.75 5.18
CA ASN A 32 -9.74 1.57 4.38
C ASN A 32 -8.54 1.15 3.50
N PRO A 33 -7.74 0.15 3.93
CA PRO A 33 -6.49 -0.21 3.24
C PRO A 33 -6.69 -0.73 1.81
N ASP A 34 -7.90 -1.20 1.47
CA ASP A 34 -8.27 -1.66 0.11
C ASP A 34 -8.67 -0.54 -0.86
N PHE A 35 -8.67 0.73 -0.45
CA PHE A 35 -9.05 1.84 -1.32
C PHE A 35 -8.03 2.07 -2.46
N LYS A 36 -8.51 2.00 -3.72
CA LYS A 36 -7.73 2.30 -4.92
C LYS A 36 -8.11 3.66 -5.48
N PHE A 37 -7.14 4.57 -5.54
CA PHE A 37 -7.32 5.99 -5.90
C PHE A 37 -7.41 6.23 -7.39
N PHE A 38 -6.76 5.34 -8.15
CA PHE A 38 -6.55 5.45 -9.57
C PHE A 38 -6.84 4.09 -10.15
N ASP A 39 -8.12 3.77 -10.32
CA ASP A 39 -8.54 2.64 -11.14
C ASP A 39 -8.41 3.04 -12.62
N LEU A 40 -7.16 3.27 -13.04
CA LEU A 40 -6.80 3.66 -14.40
C LEU A 40 -6.88 2.47 -15.38
N SER A 41 -7.41 1.33 -14.94
CA SER A 41 -7.49 0.08 -15.71
C SER A 41 -8.44 0.12 -16.91
N GLY A 42 -9.11 1.25 -17.17
CA GLY A 42 -10.08 1.40 -18.27
C GLY A 42 -9.85 2.56 -19.24
N LYS A 43 -8.87 3.46 -19.04
CA LYS A 43 -8.74 4.64 -19.91
C LYS A 43 -7.35 5.26 -19.95
N SER A 44 -6.38 4.53 -20.49
CA SER A 44 -5.28 5.15 -21.24
C SER A 44 -4.59 4.12 -22.13
N ALA A 45 -5.11 3.96 -23.35
CA ALA A 45 -4.36 3.41 -24.46
C ALA A 45 -4.34 4.50 -25.54
N ALA A 46 -3.20 5.18 -25.65
CA ALA A 46 -2.82 5.81 -26.91
C ALA A 46 -2.67 4.69 -27.96
N PRO A 47 -3.06 4.89 -29.23
CA PRO A 47 -2.96 3.85 -30.22
C PRO A 47 -1.48 3.73 -30.63
N VAL A 48 -0.85 2.63 -30.24
CA VAL A 48 0.38 2.15 -30.88
C VAL A 48 -0.01 0.93 -31.70
N SER A 49 0.23 1.07 -32.99
CA SER A 49 -0.12 0.13 -34.06
C SER A 49 0.46 -1.26 -33.86
N ASP A 50 -0.28 -2.22 -34.43
CA ASP A 50 -0.05 -3.66 -34.51
C ASP A 50 1.41 -4.11 -34.69
N ALA A 51 1.82 -5.04 -33.82
CA ALA A 51 2.73 -6.14 -34.17
C ALA A 51 2.47 -7.33 -33.23
N ALA A 52 1.74 -8.31 -33.77
CA ALA A 52 1.66 -9.73 -33.42
C ALA A 52 2.32 -10.21 -32.10
N SER A 53 1.51 -10.79 -31.21
CA SER A 53 1.60 -12.20 -30.80
C SER A 53 0.36 -12.59 -30.01
N ASP A 54 -0.40 -13.57 -30.51
CA ASP A 54 -1.31 -14.39 -29.73
C ASP A 54 -0.51 -15.06 -28.61
N GLU A 55 -0.55 -14.51 -27.41
CA GLU A 55 -0.15 -15.20 -26.19
C GLU A 55 -1.38 -15.31 -25.28
N PRO A 56 -1.80 -16.53 -24.89
CA PRO A 56 -2.99 -16.70 -24.08
C PRO A 56 -2.81 -15.94 -22.77
N ALA A 57 -3.78 -15.07 -22.48
CA ALA A 57 -3.85 -14.33 -21.23
C ALA A 57 -3.62 -15.31 -20.07
N PRO A 58 -2.69 -15.00 -19.13
CA PRO A 58 -2.54 -15.83 -17.94
C PRO A 58 -3.92 -15.93 -17.27
N PRO A 59 -4.37 -17.13 -16.87
CA PRO A 59 -5.65 -17.26 -16.19
C PRO A 59 -5.62 -16.32 -15.00
N SER A 60 -6.58 -15.40 -14.97
CA SER A 60 -6.87 -14.59 -13.80
C SER A 60 -7.23 -15.57 -12.70
N VAL A 61 -6.25 -15.95 -11.90
CA VAL A 61 -6.45 -16.70 -10.67
C VAL A 61 -7.25 -15.78 -9.77
N THR A 62 -8.54 -16.07 -9.65
CA THR A 62 -9.39 -15.58 -8.58
C THR A 62 -8.67 -16.00 -7.31
N ALA A 63 -7.96 -15.08 -6.67
CA ALA A 63 -7.32 -15.34 -5.40
C ALA A 63 -8.45 -15.65 -4.42
N THR A 64 -8.65 -16.94 -4.13
CA THR A 64 -9.53 -17.38 -3.07
C THR A 64 -9.19 -16.55 -1.83
N PRO A 65 -10.13 -15.79 -1.25
CA PRO A 65 -9.85 -15.02 -0.05
C PRO A 65 -9.30 -15.99 0.97
N GLY A 66 -8.00 -15.81 1.29
CA GLY A 66 -7.30 -16.66 2.21
C GLY A 66 -8.06 -16.68 3.52
N ARG A 67 -8.22 -17.87 4.12
CA ARG A 67 -8.79 -18.01 5.46
C ARG A 67 -8.06 -17.02 6.37
N ALA A 68 -8.80 -16.10 6.99
CA ALA A 68 -8.22 -15.20 7.97
C ALA A 68 -7.56 -16.03 9.08
N PHE A 69 -6.30 -15.74 9.38
CA PHE A 69 -5.52 -16.46 10.40
C PHE A 69 -5.92 -16.09 11.84
N GLY A 70 -6.90 -15.19 11.99
CA GLY A 70 -7.45 -14.80 13.29
C GLY A 70 -6.53 -13.84 14.04
N GLU A 71 -6.63 -13.87 15.37
CA GLU A 71 -5.83 -13.04 16.26
C GLU A 71 -4.48 -13.72 16.55
N VAL A 72 -3.39 -12.97 16.38
CA VAL A 72 -2.03 -13.44 16.64
C VAL A 72 -1.43 -12.63 17.77
N SER A 73 -1.16 -13.30 18.90
CA SER A 73 -0.45 -12.70 20.02
C SER A 73 1.05 -12.69 19.73
N LEU A 74 1.62 -11.49 19.64
CA LEU A 74 3.06 -11.30 19.65
C LEU A 74 3.45 -11.08 21.11
N ASP A 75 4.14 -12.04 21.75
CA ASP A 75 4.66 -11.91 23.12
C ASP A 75 5.60 -10.71 23.24
N LEU A 76 5.03 -9.54 23.49
CA LEU A 76 5.70 -8.26 23.55
C LEU A 76 5.52 -7.66 24.95
N PRO A 77 6.53 -6.95 25.48
CA PRO A 77 6.39 -6.26 26.76
C PRO A 77 5.34 -5.17 26.68
N GLU A 78 4.72 -4.79 27.81
CA GLU A 78 3.63 -3.80 27.85
C GLU A 78 4.02 -2.43 27.27
N ALA A 79 5.30 -2.06 27.36
CA ALA A 79 5.82 -0.82 26.78
C ALA A 79 6.04 -0.89 25.26
N ALA A 80 5.90 -2.06 24.64
CA ALA A 80 6.22 -2.24 23.23
C ALA A 80 5.19 -1.56 22.32
N ARG A 81 5.69 -0.95 21.25
CA ARG A 81 4.86 -0.37 20.19
C ARG A 81 5.32 -0.82 18.82
N VAL A 82 4.35 -1.10 17.95
CA VAL A 82 4.59 -1.26 16.52
C VAL A 82 4.82 0.14 15.94
N ILE A 83 6.03 0.39 15.43
CA ILE A 83 6.40 1.66 14.80
C ILE A 83 6.09 1.62 13.30
N SER A 84 6.29 0.46 12.67
CA SER A 84 6.04 0.28 11.24
C SER A 84 5.55 -1.13 10.96
N ALA A 85 4.70 -1.26 9.96
CA ALA A 85 4.22 -2.51 9.43
C ALA A 85 4.30 -2.46 7.90
N SER A 86 4.87 -3.50 7.29
CA SER A 86 4.96 -3.64 5.84
C SER A 86 4.55 -5.05 5.45
N ALA A 87 3.55 -5.15 4.58
CA ALA A 87 3.10 -6.42 4.02
C ALA A 87 3.72 -6.62 2.63
N ASN A 88 4.35 -7.77 2.41
CA ASN A 88 4.90 -8.17 1.12
C ASN A 88 4.48 -9.61 0.80
N ALA A 89 3.69 -9.76 -0.26
CA ALA A 89 3.12 -11.03 -0.70
C ALA A 89 2.42 -11.78 0.45
N ASN A 90 3.09 -12.75 1.07
CA ASN A 90 2.58 -13.56 2.16
C ASN A 90 3.26 -13.30 3.51
N ARG A 91 4.05 -12.23 3.63
CA ARG A 91 4.81 -11.90 4.83
C ARG A 91 4.45 -10.51 5.33
N LEU A 92 4.17 -10.43 6.63
CA LEU A 92 4.03 -9.18 7.36
C LEU A 92 5.32 -8.93 8.14
N VAL A 93 6.01 -7.85 7.81
CA VAL A 93 7.21 -7.38 8.50
C VAL A 93 6.80 -6.26 9.44
N LEU A 94 7.02 -6.47 10.73
CA LEU A 94 6.70 -5.53 11.80
C LEU A 94 8.00 -4.98 12.39
N VAL A 95 8.13 -3.66 12.43
CA VAL A 95 9.19 -2.98 13.16
C VAL A 95 8.62 -2.52 14.49
N ILE A 96 9.23 -2.99 15.57
CA ILE A 96 8.72 -2.87 16.93
C ILE A 96 9.79 -2.17 17.78
N ALA A 97 9.36 -1.19 18.57
CA ALA A 97 10.14 -0.64 19.68
C ALA A 97 9.71 -1.32 20.96
N ARG A 98 10.57 -2.15 21.57
CA ARG A 98 10.27 -2.76 22.88
C ARG A 98 10.27 -1.75 24.03
N ASP A 99 11.00 -0.65 23.91
CA ASP A 99 11.02 0.46 24.88
C ASP A 99 9.98 1.55 24.54
N GLY A 100 9.20 1.35 23.47
CA GLY A 100 8.20 2.30 22.98
C GLY A 100 8.78 3.52 22.24
N GLN A 101 10.11 3.64 22.12
CA GLN A 101 10.79 4.79 21.54
C GLN A 101 11.67 4.41 20.34
N ASN A 102 12.52 3.39 20.50
CA ASN A 102 13.54 3.03 19.52
C ASN A 102 13.22 1.71 18.82
N PRO A 103 13.24 1.65 17.48
CA PRO A 103 13.04 0.40 16.76
C PRO A 103 14.21 -0.54 17.04
N ASP A 104 13.95 -1.62 17.78
CA ASP A 104 14.98 -2.56 18.24
C ASP A 104 14.70 -4.02 17.85
N LEU A 105 13.49 -4.28 17.34
CA LEU A 105 13.01 -5.60 16.97
C LEU A 105 12.26 -5.56 15.64
N VAL A 106 12.58 -6.50 14.76
CA VAL A 106 11.83 -6.76 13.54
C VAL A 106 11.22 -8.16 13.64
N ALA A 107 9.90 -8.27 13.59
CA ALA A 107 9.19 -9.56 13.55
C ALA A 107 8.67 -9.82 12.14
N VAL A 108 8.82 -11.05 11.65
CA VAL A 108 8.26 -11.49 10.38
C VAL A 108 7.17 -12.50 10.66
N VAL A 109 5.96 -12.23 10.18
CA VAL A 109 4.77 -13.07 10.37
C VAL A 109 4.30 -13.57 9.02
N ASP A 110 3.95 -14.85 8.93
CA ASP A 110 3.32 -15.45 7.77
C ASP A 110 1.82 -15.10 7.75
N MET A 111 1.35 -14.50 6.67
CA MET A 111 -0.03 -14.01 6.56
C MET A 111 -1.04 -15.10 6.16
N THR A 112 -0.63 -16.32 5.81
CA THR A 112 -1.57 -17.43 5.59
C THR A 112 -1.85 -18.18 6.89
N THR A 113 -0.82 -18.33 7.72
CA THR A 113 -0.88 -19.16 8.94
C THR A 113 -0.94 -18.35 10.22
N GLY A 114 -0.59 -17.06 10.18
CA GLY A 114 -0.41 -16.21 11.35
C GLY A 114 0.85 -16.54 12.15
N ALA A 115 1.70 -17.46 11.66
CA ALA A 115 2.88 -17.90 12.38
C ALA A 115 3.99 -16.85 12.36
N VAL A 116 4.64 -16.61 13.50
CA VAL A 116 5.84 -15.77 13.56
C VAL A 116 7.01 -16.56 12.98
N LEU A 117 7.39 -16.24 11.74
CA LEU A 117 8.50 -16.88 11.02
C LEU A 117 9.86 -16.58 11.66
N GLY A 118 10.01 -15.42 12.28
CA GLY A 118 11.26 -15.05 12.93
C GLY A 118 11.24 -13.67 13.56
N ARG A 119 12.25 -13.45 14.42
CA ARG A 119 12.50 -12.19 15.12
C ARG A 119 13.96 -11.81 14.92
N VAL A 120 14.21 -10.61 14.42
CA VAL A 120 15.55 -10.05 14.18
C VAL A 120 15.76 -8.88 15.12
N LYS A 121 16.89 -8.86 15.83
CA LYS A 121 17.27 -7.70 16.64
C LYS A 121 17.95 -6.67 15.74
N ALA A 122 17.37 -5.49 15.65
CA ALA A 122 17.99 -4.35 14.96
C ALA A 122 18.86 -3.60 15.98
N ARG A 123 20.04 -4.16 16.31
CA ARG A 123 21.11 -3.41 16.98
C ARG A 123 22.36 -3.46 16.11
N PRO A 124 23.07 -2.34 15.92
CA PRO A 124 24.39 -2.36 15.33
C PRO A 124 25.39 -3.12 16.22
#